data_AF-A0A819XGW5-F1
#
_entry.id   AF-A0A819XGW5-F1
#
_cell.length_a   1.000
_cell.length_b   1.000
_cell.length_c   1.000
_cell.angle_alpha   90.00
_cell.angle_beta   90.00
_cell.angle_gamma   90.00
#
_symmetry.space_group_name_H-M   'P 1'
#
loop_
_entity.id
_entity.type
_entity.pdbx_description
1 polymer ?
#
loop_
_entity_poly.entity_id
_entity_poly.type
_entity_poly.pdbx_seq_one_letter_code
_entity_poly.pdbx_strand_id
1 'polypeptide(L)'
;MKKERCLVHCAAGVSRSATIVLVYSMKYHHNTLKDAFHYLLEKRPQIGPNEGFLLQLIRYEKELIRTLEIVLLSAAENLSLSDSKNPIETFKEFR
;
A
#
# COMPACT_ATOMS: atom_id res chain seq x y z
N MET A 1 14.56 -2.11 -19.65
CA MET A 1 15.14 -1.61 -18.38
C MET A 1 15.93 -2.73 -17.71
N LYS A 2 17.12 -2.44 -17.17
CA LYS A 2 17.97 -3.43 -16.48
C LYS A 2 17.35 -3.73 -15.11
N LYS A 3 17.31 -5.02 -14.70
CA LYS A 3 16.74 -5.44 -13.41
C LYS A 3 17.81 -5.34 -12.34
N GLU A 4 17.80 -4.27 -11.58
CA GLU A 4 18.75 -4.02 -10.49
C GLU A 4 18.17 -4.47 -9.14
N ARG A 5 19.05 -4.86 -8.21
CA ARG A 5 18.68 -5.29 -6.85
C ARG A 5 19.08 -4.21 -5.85
N CYS A 6 18.17 -3.87 -4.94
CA CYS A 6 18.40 -2.89 -3.88
C CYS A 6 18.35 -3.59 -2.50
N LEU A 7 19.30 -3.27 -1.62
CA LEU A 7 19.28 -3.69 -0.21
C LEU A 7 18.74 -2.54 0.65
N VAL A 8 17.65 -2.80 1.37
CA VAL A 8 17.10 -1.86 2.37
C VAL A 8 17.46 -2.36 3.76
N HIS A 9 18.22 -1.58 4.53
CA HIS A 9 18.61 -1.94 5.90
C HIS A 9 18.48 -0.78 6.88
N CYS A 10 18.50 -1.11 8.17
CA CYS A 10 18.71 -0.18 9.27
C CYS A 10 19.61 -0.86 10.30
N ALA A 11 19.72 -0.34 11.53
CA ALA A 11 20.59 -0.91 12.55
C ALA A 11 20.25 -2.38 12.91
N ALA A 12 18.98 -2.67 13.21
CA ALA A 12 18.53 -4.02 13.59
C ALA A 12 17.72 -4.75 12.50
N GLY A 13 17.35 -4.02 11.44
CA GLY A 13 16.41 -4.53 10.44
C GLY A 13 15.02 -4.83 11.00
N VAL A 14 14.61 -4.19 12.09
CA VAL A 14 13.33 -4.44 12.80
C VAL A 14 12.28 -3.40 12.42
N SER A 15 12.63 -2.11 12.53
CA SER A 15 11.66 -1.01 12.46
C SER A 15 11.77 -0.20 11.17
N ARG A 16 12.73 0.74 11.07
CA ARG A 16 12.90 1.66 9.93
C ARG A 16 12.93 0.99 8.55
N SER A 17 13.76 -0.04 8.36
CA SER A 17 13.86 -0.73 7.07
C SER A 17 12.58 -1.50 6.73
N ALA A 18 11.93 -2.12 7.73
CA ALA A 18 10.66 -2.81 7.53
C ALA A 18 9.57 -1.82 7.07
N THR A 19 9.47 -0.66 7.71
CA THR A 19 8.55 0.41 7.31
C THR A 19 8.70 0.80 5.84
N ILE A 20 9.94 1.01 5.36
CA ILE A 20 10.19 1.37 3.95
C ILE A 20 9.80 0.24 3.00
N VAL A 21 10.07 -1.02 3.35
CA VAL A 21 9.68 -2.17 2.53
C VAL A 21 8.14 -2.31 2.47
N LEU A 22 7.43 -2.05 3.58
CA LEU A 22 5.97 -2.04 3.61
C LEU A 22 5.38 -0.94 2.73
N VAL A 23 5.91 0.29 2.81
CA VAL A 23 5.54 1.40 1.92
C VAL A 23 5.73 1.02 0.46
N TYR A 24 6.87 0.44 0.12
CA TYR A 24 7.17 0.00 -1.24
C TYR A 24 6.18 -1.07 -1.72
N SER A 25 5.88 -2.06 -0.86
CA SER A 25 4.92 -3.13 -1.15
C SER A 25 3.52 -2.57 -1.42
N MET A 26 3.01 -1.67 -0.58
CA MET A 26 1.71 -1.04 -0.80
C MET A 26 1.67 -0.23 -2.10
N LYS A 27 2.69 0.59 -2.36
CA LYS A 27 2.70 1.51 -3.51
C LYS A 27 2.84 0.80 -4.85
N TYR A 28 3.75 -0.17 -4.95
CA TYR A 28 4.16 -0.74 -6.24
C TYR A 28 3.68 -2.17 -6.46
N HIS A 29 3.27 -2.87 -5.40
CA HIS A 29 2.67 -4.20 -5.50
C HIS A 29 1.18 -4.19 -5.14
N HIS A 30 0.61 -3.02 -4.81
CA HIS A 30 -0.83 -2.84 -4.53
C HIS A 30 -1.35 -3.73 -3.38
N ASN A 31 -0.46 -4.20 -2.51
CA ASN A 31 -0.84 -4.95 -1.33
C ASN A 31 -1.49 -4.01 -0.30
N THR A 32 -2.45 -4.52 0.47
CA THR A 32 -2.89 -3.81 1.69
C THR A 32 -1.75 -3.76 2.71
N LEU A 33 -1.81 -2.85 3.68
CA LEU A 33 -0.85 -2.83 4.77
C LEU A 33 -0.81 -4.18 5.49
N LYS A 34 -1.98 -4.79 5.70
CA LYS A 34 -2.11 -6.11 6.34
C LYS A 34 -1.37 -7.20 5.55
N ASP A 35 -1.61 -7.29 4.25
CA ASP A 35 -1.01 -8.33 3.41
C ASP A 35 0.49 -8.11 3.24
N ALA A 36 0.92 -6.85 3.06
CA ALA A 36 2.33 -6.48 3.03
C ALA A 36 3.04 -6.83 4.35
N PHE A 37 2.38 -6.59 5.49
CA PHE A 37 2.93 -6.89 6.80
C PHE A 37 3.05 -8.39 7.03
N HIS A 38 2.00 -9.17 6.74
CA HIS A 38 2.05 -10.63 6.84
C HIS A 38 3.13 -11.22 5.95
N TYR A 39 3.19 -10.81 4.68
CA TYR A 39 4.24 -11.26 3.77
C TYR A 39 5.64 -10.97 4.30
N LEU A 40 5.88 -9.75 4.80
CA LEU A 40 7.19 -9.38 5.33
C LEU A 40 7.52 -10.13 6.63
N LEU A 41 6.53 -10.37 7.48
CA LEU A 41 6.67 -11.14 8.72
C LEU A 41 7.07 -12.60 8.44
N GLU A 42 6.46 -13.23 7.42
CA GLU A 42 6.84 -14.59 6.98
C GLU A 42 8.30 -14.67 6.50
N LYS A 43 8.80 -13.62 5.84
CA LYS A 43 10.21 -13.58 5.37
C LYS A 43 11.19 -13.14 6.45
N ARG A 44 10.73 -12.35 7.43
CA ARG A 44 11.56 -11.77 8.48
C ARG A 44 10.75 -11.65 9.79
N PRO A 45 10.70 -12.71 10.62
CA PRO A 45 9.84 -12.77 11.81
C PRO A 45 10.11 -11.70 12.87
N GLN A 46 11.31 -11.09 12.87
CA GLN A 46 11.70 -10.06 13.82
C GLN A 46 11.24 -8.64 13.44
N ILE A 47 10.48 -8.45 12.36
CA ILE A 47 9.99 -7.09 12.04
C ILE A 47 9.08 -6.56 13.15
N GLY A 48 9.19 -5.26 13.38
CA GLY A 48 8.43 -4.54 14.37
C GLY A 48 8.61 -3.04 14.16
N PRO A 49 7.92 -2.45 13.16
CA PRO A 49 7.79 -1.00 13.09
C PRO A 49 7.30 -0.47 14.45
N ASN A 50 7.85 0.66 14.90
CA ASN A 50 7.36 1.26 16.14
C ASN A 50 5.94 1.80 15.92
N GLU A 51 5.25 2.12 17.01
CA GLU A 51 3.86 2.62 16.94
C GLU A 51 3.72 3.86 16.04
N GLY A 52 4.65 4.81 16.11
CA GLY A 52 4.65 5.99 15.25
C GLY A 52 4.72 5.64 13.76
N PHE A 53 5.55 4.66 13.38
CA PHE A 53 5.62 4.17 12.01
C PHE A 53 4.37 3.37 11.61
N LEU A 54 3.79 2.57 12.50
CA LEU A 54 2.53 1.88 12.21
C LEU A 54 1.40 2.88 11.93
N LEU A 55 1.28 3.95 12.72
CA LEU A 55 0.30 5.01 12.49
C LEU A 55 0.55 5.73 11.16
N GLN A 56 1.82 5.98 10.80
CA GLN A 56 2.18 6.56 9.51
C GLN A 56 1.84 5.61 8.35
N LEU A 57 2.10 4.31 8.49
CA LEU A 57 1.74 3.30 7.48
C LEU A 57 0.24 3.22 7.25
N ILE A 58 -0.58 3.26 8.31
CA ILE A 58 -2.04 3.26 8.20
C ILE A 58 -2.53 4.53 7.50
N ARG A 59 -1.96 5.70 7.81
CA ARG A 59 -2.28 6.96 7.11
C ARG A 59 -1.92 6.89 5.64
N TYR A 60 -0.74 6.34 5.34
CA TYR A 60 -0.25 6.19 3.99
C TYR A 60 -1.14 5.27 3.14
N GLU A 61 -1.61 4.14 3.68
CA GLU A 61 -2.57 3.27 2.98
C GLU A 61 -3.87 4.02 2.62
N LYS A 62 -4.40 4.82 3.55
CA LYS A 62 -5.59 5.64 3.30
C LYS A 62 -5.37 6.70 2.22
N GLU A 63 -4.19 7.32 2.20
CA GLU A 63 -3.81 8.29 1.16
C GLU A 63 -3.70 7.63 -0.22
N LEU A 64 -3.13 6.43 -0.30
CA LEU A 64 -3.08 5.65 -1.55
C LEU A 64 -4.49 5.32 -2.06
N ILE A 65 -5.37 4.83 -1.19
CA ILE A 65 -6.76 4.50 -1.55
C ILE A 65 -7.49 5.76 -2.06
N ARG A 66 -7.42 6.87 -1.31
CA ARG A 66 -8.02 8.14 -1.73
C ARG A 66 -7.51 8.61 -3.09
N THR A 67 -6.20 8.47 -3.33
CA THR A 67 -5.60 8.86 -4.62
C THR A 67 -6.18 8.01 -5.75
N LEU A 68 -6.31 6.70 -5.54
CA LEU A 68 -6.92 5.79 -6.52
C LEU A 68 -8.39 6.10 -6.76
N GLU A 69 -9.15 6.43 -5.71
CA GLU A 69 -10.56 6.84 -5.81
C GLU A 69 -10.72 8.09 -6.69
N ILE A 70 -9.91 9.13 -6.47
CA ILE A 70 -9.93 10.37 -7.27
C ILE A 70 -9.60 10.08 -8.74
N VAL A 71 -8.57 9.27 -8.99
CA VAL A 71 -8.18 8.91 -10.36
C VAL A 71 -9.30 8.15 -11.05
N LEU A 72 -9.94 7.19 -10.38
CA LEU A 72 -11.04 6.42 -10.96
C LEU A 72 -12.27 7.29 -11.26
N LEU A 73 -12.63 8.20 -10.35
CA LEU A 73 -13.71 9.16 -10.57
C LEU A 73 -13.44 10.04 -11.79
N SER A 74 -12.23 10.61 -11.88
CA SER A 74 -11.84 11.43 -13.03
C SER A 74 -11.84 10.63 -14.34
N ALA A 75 -11.46 9.35 -14.31
CA ALA A 75 -11.47 8.49 -15.48
C ALA A 75 -12.91 8.15 -15.91
N ALA A 76 -13.83 7.90 -14.95
CA ALA A 76 -15.23 7.60 -15.22
C ALA A 76 -15.99 8.79 -15.82
N GLU A 77 -15.74 10.01 -15.34
CA GLU A 77 -16.28 11.25 -15.90
C GLU A 77 -15.87 11.43 -17.38
N ASN A 78 -14.62 11.15 -17.70
CA ASN A 78 -14.10 11.23 -19.06
C ASN A 78 -14.65 10.13 -20.00
N LEU A 79 -15.19 9.03 -19.44
CA LEU A 79 -15.74 7.91 -20.21
C LEU A 79 -17.28 7.94 -20.34
N SER A 80 -17.95 8.94 -19.76
CA SER A 80 -19.43 9.06 -19.78
C SER A 80 -20.18 7.78 -19.36
N LEU A 81 -19.62 7.01 -18.42
CA LEU A 81 -20.29 5.82 -17.88
C LEU A 81 -21.37 6.28 -16.89
N SER A 82 -22.64 6.11 -17.28
CA SER A 82 -23.83 6.58 -16.56
C SER A 82 -24.36 5.62 -15.48
N ASP A 83 -23.61 4.58 -15.10
CA ASP A 83 -24.17 3.51 -14.26
C ASP A 83 -23.85 3.67 -12.77
N SER A 84 -24.79 4.35 -12.10
CA SER A 84 -25.43 4.16 -10.76
C SER A 84 -24.77 3.38 -9.60
N LYS A 85 -23.56 2.84 -9.67
CA LYS A 85 -22.93 2.23 -8.49
C LYS A 85 -22.03 3.24 -7.78
N ASN A 86 -22.26 3.39 -6.47
CA ASN A 86 -21.40 4.19 -5.60
C ASN A 86 -19.94 3.69 -5.78
N PRO A 87 -18.98 4.58 -6.10
CA PRO A 87 -17.58 4.23 -6.29
C PRO A 87 -17.02 3.40 -5.12
N ILE A 88 -17.48 3.69 -3.90
CA ILE A 88 -17.08 2.99 -2.67
C ILE A 88 -17.53 1.52 -2.68
N GLU A 89 -18.70 1.21 -3.22
CA GLU A 89 -19.21 -0.16 -3.33
C GLU A 89 -18.39 -0.94 -4.37
N THR A 90 -18.05 -0.28 -5.48
CA THR A 90 -17.26 -0.86 -6.58
C THR A 90 -15.85 -1.23 -6.12
N PHE A 91 -15.19 -0.41 -5.29
CA PHE A 91 -13.87 -0.72 -4.74
C PHE A 91 -13.86 -1.91 -3.77
N LYS A 92 -14.98 -2.20 -3.10
CA LYS A 92 -15.09 -3.40 -2.25
C LYS A 92 -15.25 -4.68 -3.07
N GLU A 93 -15.84 -4.61 -4.25
CA GLU A 93 -16.05 -5.75 -5.16
C GLU A 93 -14.77 -6.15 -5.94
N PHE A 94 -13.77 -5.26 -6.05
CA PHE A 94 -12.50 -5.53 -6.74
C PHE A 94 -11.43 -6.23 -5.86
N ARG A 95 -11.80 -6.72 -4.68
CA ARG A 95 -10.92 -7.47 -3.77
C ARG A 95 -11.27 -8.95 -3.72
#